data_AF-A0A0B8NQK8-F1
#
_entry.id   AF-A0A0B8NQK8-F1
#
_cell.length_a   1.000
_cell.length_b   1.000
_cell.length_c   1.000
_cell.angle_alpha   90.00
_cell.angle_beta   90.00
_cell.angle_gamma   90.00
#
_symmetry.space_group_name_H-M   'P 1'
#
loop_
_entity.id
_entity.type
_entity.pdbx_description
1 polymer ?
#
loop_
_entity_poly.entity_id
_entity_poly.type
_entity_poly.pdbx_seq_one_letter_code
_entity_poly.pdbx_strand_id
1 'polypeptide(L)'
;MRDFLQQAKETNSLIAIGDLIYNPQTQTLYKQAADIELEPRTIELLELLLTSVGHPLSAQAIIDSIWQSKYISKNVLTNRISTLRALLQEHMPEQDATKLLVTYPRKGYFLNPASVSLTPVGKQKPKSLNTNSLSFSRRQTIAYTLCALLFVTTIGLGWKLWQQPNTSSLQTRNQLLIPKVELLLNRVDAIGTEAREYRALVKAILLQQQVEYPYTDIANQDAPSYFLDPINETPYFPGARNMQTSDYLLNIELKEGQPKGC
;
A
#
# COMPACT_ATOMS: atom_id res chain seq x y z
N MET A 1 14.19 31.14 9.22
CA MET A 1 14.05 29.90 8.43
C MET A 1 15.28 29.81 7.54
N ARG A 2 16.03 28.69 7.57
CA ARG A 2 17.20 28.52 6.68
C ARG A 2 16.73 27.72 5.48
N ASP A 3 16.63 28.39 4.33
CA ASP A 3 16.27 27.76 3.07
C ASP A 3 17.53 27.18 2.41
N PHE A 4 17.83 25.92 2.75
CA PHE A 4 18.97 25.22 2.16
C PHE A 4 18.74 24.92 0.68
N LEU A 5 17.48 24.78 0.25
CA LEU A 5 17.14 24.48 -1.13
C LEU A 5 17.42 25.68 -2.04
N GLN A 6 16.92 26.86 -1.65
CA GLN A 6 17.16 28.10 -2.39
C GLN A 6 18.66 28.43 -2.41
N GLN A 7 19.33 28.36 -1.26
CA GLN A 7 20.76 28.64 -1.17
C GLN A 7 21.58 27.68 -2.05
N ALA A 8 21.25 26.38 -2.07
CA ALA A 8 21.93 25.40 -2.91
C ALA A 8 21.69 25.61 -4.41
N LYS A 9 20.47 26.03 -4.81
CA LYS A 9 20.16 26.37 -6.21
C LYS A 9 20.93 27.61 -6.66
N GLU A 10 21.05 28.63 -5.82
CA GLU A 10 21.78 29.87 -6.11
C GLU A 10 23.30 29.66 -6.16
N THR A 11 23.86 28.87 -5.23
CA THR A 11 25.31 28.61 -5.16
C THR A 11 25.75 27.37 -5.92
N ASN A 12 24.86 26.79 -6.74
CA ASN A 12 25.03 25.52 -7.46
C ASN A 12 25.75 24.47 -6.59
N SER A 13 25.21 24.24 -5.39
CA SER A 13 25.78 23.40 -4.35
C SER A 13 24.89 22.18 -4.11
N LEU A 14 25.50 21.13 -3.55
CA LEU A 14 24.79 19.93 -3.11
C LEU A 14 24.38 20.08 -1.65
N ILE A 15 23.32 19.39 -1.26
CA ILE A 15 22.81 19.40 0.11
C ILE A 15 23.14 18.05 0.74
N ALA A 16 24.02 18.03 1.74
CA ALA A 16 24.29 16.82 2.52
C ALA A 16 23.24 16.69 3.63
N ILE A 17 22.60 15.51 3.72
CA ILE A 17 21.61 15.13 4.73
C ILE A 17 22.14 13.87 5.41
N GLY A 18 22.82 14.02 6.54
CA GLY A 18 23.63 12.96 7.12
C GLY A 18 24.73 12.54 6.14
N ASP A 19 24.73 11.27 5.74
CA ASP A 19 25.68 10.72 4.77
C ASP A 19 25.15 10.73 3.32
N LEU A 20 23.89 11.17 3.12
CA LEU A 20 23.28 11.29 1.81
C LEU A 20 23.54 12.67 1.21
N ILE A 21 23.64 12.71 -0.11
CA ILE A 21 23.87 13.94 -0.86
C ILE A 21 22.71 14.14 -1.82
N TYR A 22 21.95 15.21 -1.64
CA TYR A 22 20.86 15.61 -2.52
C TYR A 22 21.34 16.66 -3.52
N ASN A 23 21.03 16.46 -4.79
CA ASN A 23 21.26 17.44 -5.85
C ASN A 23 19.94 18.15 -6.20
N PRO A 24 19.80 19.45 -5.88
CA PRO A 24 18.58 20.20 -6.16
C PRO A 24 18.35 20.55 -7.63
N GLN A 25 19.35 20.37 -8.51
CA GLN A 25 19.22 20.62 -9.95
C GLN A 25 18.67 19.41 -10.69
N THR A 26 19.16 18.21 -10.34
CA THR A 26 18.74 16.94 -10.95
C THR A 26 17.65 16.23 -10.15
N GLN A 27 17.32 16.74 -8.95
CA GLN A 27 16.35 16.15 -8.02
C GLN A 27 16.68 14.70 -7.63
N THR A 28 17.97 14.39 -7.54
CA THR A 28 18.48 13.05 -7.26
C THR A 28 19.20 13.00 -5.93
N LEU A 29 19.07 11.87 -5.25
CA LEU A 29 19.72 11.58 -3.97
C LEU A 29 20.83 10.55 -4.20
N TYR A 30 21.98 10.74 -3.57
CA TYR A 30 23.16 9.90 -3.76
C TYR A 30 23.73 9.44 -2.43
N LYS A 31 24.27 8.22 -2.41
CA LYS A 31 25.15 7.73 -1.33
C LYS A 31 26.41 7.13 -1.93
N GLN A 32 27.60 7.63 -1.54
CA GLN A 32 28.88 7.06 -1.99
C GLN A 32 28.96 6.81 -3.52
N ALA A 33 28.40 7.72 -4.32
CA ALA A 33 28.29 7.64 -5.79
C ALA A 33 27.29 6.61 -6.36
N ALA A 34 26.38 6.07 -5.54
CA ALA A 34 25.21 5.33 -6.01
C ALA A 34 23.96 6.22 -5.96
N ASP A 35 23.22 6.24 -7.07
CA ASP A 35 21.96 6.98 -7.24
C ASP A 35 20.82 6.25 -6.53
N ILE A 36 20.02 7.01 -5.79
CA ILE A 36 18.83 6.54 -5.09
C ILE A 36 17.63 7.16 -5.78
N GLU A 37 16.80 6.30 -6.38
CA GLU A 37 15.58 6.73 -7.04
C GLU A 37 14.53 7.16 -6.00
N LEU A 38 13.99 8.36 -6.16
CA LEU A 38 12.95 8.90 -5.31
C LEU A 38 11.67 9.08 -6.12
N GLU A 39 10.54 8.66 -5.55
CA GLU A 39 9.23 8.99 -6.11
C GLU A 39 9.05 10.53 -6.16
N PRO A 40 8.39 11.10 -7.19
CA PRO A 40 8.22 12.54 -7.34
C PRO A 40 7.63 13.23 -6.11
N ARG A 41 6.64 12.61 -5.46
CA ARG A 41 6.02 13.15 -4.24
C ARG A 41 6.95 13.13 -3.03
N THR A 42 7.89 12.19 -2.99
CA THR A 42 8.92 12.11 -1.94
C THR A 42 9.97 13.20 -2.15
N ILE A 43 10.32 13.50 -3.40
CA ILE A 43 11.17 14.64 -3.77
C ILE A 43 10.53 15.95 -3.31
N GLU A 44 9.26 16.19 -3.68
CA GLU A 44 8.53 17.40 -3.27
C GLU A 44 8.49 17.57 -1.74
N LEU A 45 8.27 16.48 -1.01
CA LEU A 45 8.30 16.48 0.45
C LEU A 45 9.69 16.81 1.01
N LEU A 46 10.73 16.20 0.45
CA LEU A 46 12.11 16.45 0.85
C LEU A 46 12.51 17.90 0.61
N GLU A 47 12.23 18.42 -0.59
CA GLU A 47 12.50 19.81 -0.96
C GLU A 47 11.78 20.79 -0.02
N LEU A 48 10.50 20.55 0.26
CA LEU A 48 9.74 21.39 1.18
C LEU A 48 10.35 21.40 2.59
N LEU A 49 10.80 20.26 3.10
CA LEU A 49 11.49 20.18 4.39
C LEU A 49 12.86 20.87 4.37
N LEU A 50 13.55 20.87 3.23
CA LEU A 50 14.83 21.55 3.03
C LEU A 50 14.70 23.09 2.95
N THR A 51 13.53 23.62 2.60
CA THR A 51 13.27 25.07 2.71
C THR A 51 13.19 25.54 4.16
N SER A 52 12.86 24.64 5.09
CA SER A 52 12.47 24.95 6.47
C SER A 52 13.25 24.17 7.53
N VAL A 53 14.52 23.87 7.25
CA VAL A 53 15.38 23.09 8.15
C VAL A 53 15.40 23.70 9.57
N GLY A 54 15.17 22.85 10.58
CA GLY A 54 15.10 23.24 11.98
C GLY A 54 13.77 23.87 12.43
N HIS A 55 12.82 24.10 11.53
CA HIS A 55 11.50 24.65 11.87
C HIS A 55 10.38 23.64 11.56
N PRO A 56 9.57 23.23 12.57
CA PRO A 56 8.42 22.35 12.35
C PRO A 56 7.42 22.92 11.34
N LEU A 57 7.22 22.20 10.23
CA LEU A 57 6.12 22.44 9.30
C LEU A 57 4.89 21.66 9.75
N SER A 58 3.74 22.35 9.80
CA SER A 58 2.49 21.71 10.17
C SER A 58 2.02 20.71 9.12
N ALA A 59 1.33 19.66 9.56
CA ALA A 59 0.78 18.66 8.65
C ALA A 59 -0.12 19.30 7.57
N GLN A 60 -0.90 20.31 7.94
CA GLN A 60 -1.77 21.02 7.01
C GLN A 60 -0.94 21.82 5.98
N ALA A 61 0.08 22.56 6.42
CA ALA A 61 0.94 23.32 5.52
C ALA A 61 1.67 22.43 4.51
N ILE A 62 2.14 21.26 4.95
CA ILE A 62 2.77 20.28 4.04
C ILE A 62 1.76 19.76 3.03
N ILE A 63 0.55 19.40 3.48
CA ILE A 63 -0.51 18.88 2.61
C ILE A 63 -0.90 19.93 1.55
N ASP A 64 -1.14 21.16 1.99
CA ASP A 64 -1.54 22.26 1.11
C ASP A 64 -0.44 22.58 0.09
N SER A 65 0.83 22.53 0.48
CA SER A 65 1.96 22.82 -0.41
C SER A 65 2.18 21.76 -1.49
N ILE A 66 2.09 20.47 -1.13
CA ILE A 66 2.43 19.36 -2.03
C ILE A 66 1.23 18.96 -2.88
N TRP A 67 0.07 18.75 -2.25
CA TRP A 67 -1.12 18.22 -2.93
C TRP A 67 -2.08 19.30 -3.42
N GLN A 68 -1.98 20.54 -2.93
CA GLN A 68 -2.86 21.66 -3.32
C GLN A 68 -4.36 21.33 -3.21
N SER A 69 -4.72 20.41 -2.31
CA SER A 69 -6.08 19.89 -2.19
C SER A 69 -6.45 19.69 -0.73
N LYS A 70 -7.63 20.18 -0.35
CA LYS A 70 -8.20 20.05 0.99
C LYS A 70 -8.74 18.64 1.30
N TYR A 71 -8.79 17.76 0.30
CA TYR A 71 -9.35 16.42 0.43
C TYR A 71 -8.32 15.36 0.85
N ILE A 72 -7.05 15.74 1.00
CA ILE A 72 -5.99 14.82 1.44
C ILE A 72 -6.02 14.67 2.95
N SER A 73 -6.14 13.44 3.43
CA SER A 73 -6.13 13.14 4.86
C SER A 73 -4.72 13.18 5.44
N LYS A 74 -4.61 13.46 6.75
CA LYS A 74 -3.34 13.42 7.49
C LYS A 74 -2.63 12.07 7.43
N ASN A 75 -3.37 10.99 7.19
CA ASN A 75 -2.81 9.64 7.07
C ASN A 75 -1.92 9.51 5.82
N VAL A 76 -2.28 10.17 4.73
CA VAL A 76 -1.46 10.17 3.49
C VAL A 76 -0.09 10.79 3.77
N LEU A 77 -0.05 11.95 4.44
CA LEU A 77 1.20 12.57 4.86
C LEU A 77 1.99 11.67 5.81
N THR A 78 1.32 11.09 6.80
CA THR A 78 1.99 10.23 7.79
C THR A 78 2.64 9.02 7.14
N ASN A 79 1.96 8.37 6.18
CA ASN A 79 2.52 7.28 5.40
C ASN A 79 3.74 7.73 4.60
N ARG A 80 3.69 8.92 3.98
CA ARG A 80 4.81 9.45 3.20
C ARG A 80 6.02 9.81 4.06
N ILE A 81 5.80 10.35 5.25
CA ILE A 81 6.86 10.57 6.25
C ILE A 81 7.50 9.22 6.65
N SER A 82 6.70 8.18 6.86
CA SER A 82 7.20 6.84 7.17
C SER A 82 8.02 6.25 6.01
N THR A 83 7.57 6.39 4.77
CA THR A 83 8.33 5.95 3.58
C THR A 83 9.66 6.68 3.48
N LEU A 84 9.67 8.00 3.65
CA LEU A 84 10.91 8.78 3.63
C LEU A 84 11.86 8.34 4.75
N ARG A 85 11.36 8.08 5.96
CA ARG A 85 12.19 7.55 7.06
C ARG A 85 12.76 6.17 6.74
N ALA A 86 11.97 5.27 6.19
CA ALA A 86 12.43 3.93 5.82
C ALA A 86 13.57 4.01 4.81
N LEU A 87 13.44 4.86 3.79
CA LEU A 87 14.49 5.10 2.79
C LEU A 87 15.76 5.67 3.43
N LEU A 88 15.62 6.68 4.31
CA LEU A 88 16.78 7.23 5.03
C LEU A 88 17.45 6.15 5.90
N GLN A 89 16.69 5.28 6.56
CA GLN A 89 17.20 4.22 7.42
C GLN A 89 17.90 3.10 6.63
N GLU A 90 17.34 2.70 5.49
CA GLU A 90 17.91 1.69 4.60
C GLU A 90 19.28 2.12 4.07
N HIS A 91 19.39 3.38 3.67
CA HIS A 91 20.64 3.92 3.16
C HIS A 91 21.57 4.47 4.26
N MET A 92 21.13 4.63 5.51
CA MET A 92 21.98 5.06 6.63
C MET A 92 21.70 4.22 7.88
N PRO A 93 22.04 2.92 7.90
CA PRO A 93 21.67 2.02 8.99
C PRO A 93 22.29 2.40 10.35
N GLU A 94 23.44 3.10 10.33
CA GLU A 94 24.11 3.58 11.54
C GLU A 94 23.46 4.85 12.14
N GLN A 95 22.61 5.53 11.37
CA GLN A 95 21.91 6.74 11.79
C GLN A 95 20.42 6.42 12.03
N ASP A 96 19.83 7.06 13.03
CA ASP A 96 18.39 6.90 13.31
C ASP A 96 17.59 7.90 12.48
N ALA A 97 16.80 7.41 11.53
CA ALA A 97 15.97 8.23 10.65
C ALA A 97 14.99 9.13 11.42
N THR A 98 14.59 8.76 12.64
CA THR A 98 13.71 9.56 13.50
C THR A 98 14.42 10.79 14.07
N LYS A 99 15.74 10.72 14.24
CA LYS A 99 16.58 11.86 14.67
C LYS A 99 16.92 12.81 13.53
N LEU A 100 16.87 12.32 12.29
CA LEU A 100 17.05 13.12 11.07
C LEU A 100 15.75 13.85 10.71
N LEU A 101 14.66 13.10 10.52
CA LEU A 101 13.32 13.62 10.24
C LEU A 101 12.47 13.54 11.51
N VAL A 102 12.47 14.63 12.28
CA VAL A 102 11.91 14.68 13.63
C VAL A 102 10.42 15.01 13.57
N THR A 103 9.63 14.28 14.36
CA THR A 103 8.24 14.66 14.66
C THR A 103 8.22 15.57 15.88
N TYR A 104 7.67 16.77 15.72
CA TYR A 104 7.32 17.65 16.83
C TYR A 104 5.83 17.47 17.16
N PRO A 105 5.48 16.85 18.30
CA PRO A 105 4.10 16.59 18.66
C PRO A 105 3.22 17.84 18.55
N ARG A 106 2.07 17.72 17.87
CA ARG A 106 1.11 18.81 17.60
C ARG A 106 1.60 19.96 16.71
N LYS A 107 2.90 20.06 16.39
CA LYS A 107 3.44 21.10 15.49
C LYS A 107 3.77 20.57 14.10
N GLY A 108 4.13 19.30 13.95
CA GLY A 108 4.35 18.66 12.65
C GLY A 108 5.76 18.07 12.51
N TYR A 109 6.42 18.29 11.37
CA TYR A 109 7.66 17.60 10.99
C TYR A 109 8.75 18.57 10.56
N PHE A 110 10.02 18.24 10.83
CA PHE A 110 11.16 19.03 10.35
C PHE A 110 12.42 18.17 10.23
N LEU A 111 13.36 18.64 9.41
CA LEU A 111 14.71 18.10 9.35
C LEU A 111 15.58 18.72 10.43
N ASN A 112 16.33 17.86 11.13
CA ASN A 112 17.26 18.29 12.16
C ASN A 112 18.37 19.18 11.54
N PRO A 113 18.62 20.39 12.06
CA PRO A 113 19.64 21.28 11.51
C PRO A 113 21.06 20.71 11.66
N ALA A 114 21.31 19.82 12.62
CA ALA A 114 22.62 19.19 12.79
C ALA A 114 22.96 18.18 11.67
N SER A 115 21.95 17.68 10.96
CA SER A 115 22.14 16.71 9.89
C SER A 115 22.17 17.32 8.49
N VAL A 116 21.92 18.62 8.33
CA VAL A 116 21.86 19.26 7.00
C VAL A 116 23.00 20.25 6.83
N SER A 117 23.76 20.13 5.74
CA SER A 117 24.85 21.05 5.39
C SER A 117 24.97 21.26 3.89
N LEU A 118 25.52 22.40 3.47
CA LEU A 118 25.78 22.70 2.06
C LEU A 118 27.20 22.25 1.69
N THR A 119 27.31 21.49 0.61
CA THR A 119 28.58 21.07 0.03
C THR A 119 28.73 21.71 -1.35
N PRO A 120 29.71 22.59 -1.59
CA PRO A 120 29.91 23.17 -2.92
C PRO A 120 30.33 22.08 -3.92
N VAL A 121 29.81 22.15 -5.15
CA VAL A 121 30.04 21.19 -6.25
C VAL A 121 31.52 21.05 -6.68
N GLY A 122 32.45 21.82 -6.08
CA GLY A 122 33.88 21.85 -6.42
C GLY A 122 34.87 21.32 -5.38
N LYS A 123 34.46 20.68 -4.26
CA LYS A 123 35.42 20.10 -3.29
C LYS A 123 35.02 18.70 -2.82
N GLN A 124 35.00 17.74 -3.74
CA GLN A 124 35.41 16.39 -3.36
C GLN A 124 36.94 16.37 -3.30
N LYS A 125 37.50 16.67 -2.11
CA LYS A 125 38.78 16.06 -1.77
C LYS A 125 38.48 14.56 -1.65
N PRO A 126 39.12 13.66 -2.42
CA PRO A 126 39.14 12.28 -2.01
C PRO A 126 39.74 12.28 -0.61
N LYS A 127 38.95 11.90 0.40
CA LYS A 127 39.52 11.39 1.64
C LYS A 127 40.30 10.17 1.15
N SER A 128 41.61 10.34 0.99
CA SER A 128 42.53 9.23 0.75
C SER A 128 42.30 8.28 1.91
N LEU A 129 41.48 7.27 1.67
CA LEU A 129 41.46 6.08 2.48
C LEU A 129 42.89 5.59 2.41
N ASN A 130 43.58 5.66 3.54
CA ASN A 130 44.81 4.93 3.77
C ASN A 130 44.54 3.50 3.30
N THR A 131 45.09 3.17 2.13
CA THR A 131 45.26 1.81 1.70
C THR A 131 46.33 1.23 2.60
N ASN A 132 45.93 0.85 3.82
CA ASN A 132 46.53 -0.30 4.43
C ASN A 132 46.36 -1.40 3.39
N SER A 133 47.46 -1.71 2.71
CA SER A 133 47.59 -2.89 1.88
C SER A 133 47.35 -4.08 2.80
N LEU A 134 46.07 -4.46 2.89
CA LEU A 134 45.67 -5.74 3.43
C LEU A 134 46.27 -6.77 2.48
N SER A 135 47.44 -7.27 2.87
CA SER A 135 48.07 -8.43 2.25
C SER A 135 47.09 -9.60 2.38
N PHE A 136 46.28 -9.78 1.35
CA PHE A 136 45.30 -10.84 1.31
C PHE A 136 46.05 -12.17 1.17
N SER A 137 46.03 -12.95 2.25
CA SER A 137 46.54 -14.32 2.24
C SER A 137 45.77 -15.12 1.20
N ARG A 138 46.51 -15.86 0.37
CA ARG A 138 46.04 -16.68 -0.77
C ARG A 138 44.91 -17.68 -0.41
N ARG A 139 44.66 -17.91 0.87
CA ARG A 139 43.54 -18.73 1.39
C ARG A 139 42.20 -17.99 1.44
N GLN A 140 42.19 -16.66 1.59
CA GLN A 140 40.97 -15.86 1.66
C GLN A 140 40.38 -15.58 0.28
N THR A 141 41.21 -15.41 -0.76
CA THR A 141 40.72 -15.21 -2.14
C THR A 141 39.94 -16.42 -2.68
N ILE A 142 40.32 -17.65 -2.31
CA ILE A 142 39.62 -18.87 -2.73
C ILE A 142 38.22 -18.96 -2.10
N ALA A 143 38.09 -18.58 -0.82
CA ALA A 143 36.80 -18.57 -0.13
C ALA A 143 35.82 -17.55 -0.75
N TYR A 144 36.30 -16.35 -1.09
CA TYR A 144 35.45 -15.33 -1.73
C TYR A 144 35.03 -15.72 -3.16
N THR A 145 35.89 -16.40 -3.92
CA THR A 145 35.50 -16.91 -5.24
C THR A 145 34.39 -17.96 -5.17
N LEU A 146 34.38 -18.79 -4.12
CA LEU A 146 33.39 -19.86 -3.94
C LEU A 146 32.04 -19.30 -3.46
N CYS A 147 32.06 -18.28 -2.59
CA CYS A 147 30.87 -17.53 -2.19
C CYS A 147 30.27 -16.73 -3.35
N ALA A 148 31.10 -16.12 -4.21
CA ALA A 148 30.61 -15.41 -5.40
C ALA A 148 29.92 -16.35 -6.39
N LEU A 149 30.46 -17.56 -6.58
CA LEU A 149 29.84 -18.59 -7.43
C LEU A 149 28.49 -19.07 -6.89
N LEU A 150 28.37 -19.24 -5.56
CA LEU A 150 27.09 -19.55 -4.90
C LEU A 150 26.08 -18.40 -4.98
N PHE A 151 26.55 -17.15 -4.96
CA PHE A 151 25.68 -15.99 -5.15
C PHE A 151 25.13 -15.92 -6.59
N VAL A 152 25.96 -16.22 -7.59
CA VAL A 152 25.50 -16.22 -8.99
C VAL A 152 24.52 -17.37 -9.27
N THR A 153 24.71 -18.54 -8.67
CA THR A 153 23.77 -19.66 -8.83
C THR A 153 22.44 -19.42 -8.11
N THR A 154 22.46 -18.80 -6.92
CA THR A 154 21.23 -18.41 -6.19
C THR A 154 20.48 -17.29 -6.89
N ILE A 155 21.17 -16.30 -7.48
CA ILE A 155 20.55 -15.27 -8.32
C ILE A 155 19.93 -15.89 -9.58
N GLY A 156 20.63 -16.82 -10.24
CA GLY A 156 20.09 -17.50 -11.43
C GLY A 156 18.87 -18.39 -11.14
N LEU A 157 18.89 -19.13 -10.03
CA LEU A 157 17.73 -19.91 -9.55
C LEU A 157 16.58 -18.99 -9.13
N GLY A 158 16.88 -17.89 -8.45
CA GLY A 158 15.92 -16.85 -8.12
C GLY A 158 15.28 -16.24 -9.37
N TRP A 159 16.06 -16.02 -10.43
CA TRP A 159 15.55 -15.50 -11.70
C TRP A 159 14.64 -16.51 -12.41
N LYS A 160 14.98 -17.81 -12.35
CA LYS A 160 14.11 -18.88 -12.87
C LYS A 160 12.81 -19.02 -12.07
N LEU A 161 12.86 -18.84 -10.75
CA LEU A 161 11.67 -18.87 -9.89
C LEU A 161 10.84 -17.58 -10.04
N TRP A 162 11.47 -16.44 -10.31
CA TRP A 162 10.80 -15.17 -10.58
C TRP A 162 10.13 -15.14 -11.96
N GLN A 163 10.67 -15.92 -12.92
CA GLN A 163 10.04 -16.15 -14.22
C GLN A 163 8.92 -17.19 -14.19
N GLN A 164 8.64 -17.85 -13.06
CA GLN A 164 7.34 -18.52 -12.93
C GLN A 164 6.28 -17.43 -12.83
N PRO A 165 5.39 -17.28 -13.84
CA PRO A 165 4.32 -16.30 -13.74
C PRO A 165 3.47 -16.69 -12.53
N ASN A 166 3.53 -15.88 -11.48
CA ASN A 166 2.52 -15.90 -10.43
C ASN A 166 1.17 -15.69 -11.12
N THR A 167 0.43 -16.78 -11.32
CA THR A 167 -0.92 -16.83 -11.87
C THR A 167 -1.89 -16.23 -10.85
N SER A 168 -1.74 -14.94 -10.55
CA SER A 168 -2.55 -14.29 -9.51
C SER A 168 -2.90 -12.82 -9.76
N SER A 169 -2.50 -12.19 -10.87
CA SER A 169 -2.74 -10.73 -11.02
C SER A 169 -3.18 -10.22 -12.40
N LEU A 170 -3.47 -11.08 -13.38
CA LEU A 170 -4.09 -10.62 -14.63
C LEU A 170 -5.59 -10.26 -14.50
N GLN A 171 -6.23 -10.50 -13.35
CA GLN A 171 -7.64 -10.12 -13.13
C GLN A 171 -7.85 -8.66 -12.71
N THR A 172 -6.82 -7.91 -12.32
CA THR A 172 -7.03 -6.55 -11.76
C THR A 172 -7.15 -5.45 -12.82
N ARG A 173 -6.78 -5.69 -14.08
CA ARG A 173 -6.84 -4.66 -15.14
C ARG A 173 -8.21 -4.44 -15.77
N ASN A 174 -9.21 -5.25 -15.41
CA ASN A 174 -10.62 -5.07 -15.76
C ASN A 174 -11.49 -5.08 -14.49
N GLN A 175 -11.12 -4.30 -13.47
CA GLN A 175 -12.10 -3.92 -12.45
C GLN A 175 -13.10 -2.95 -13.08
N LEU A 176 -14.14 -3.51 -13.71
CA LEU A 176 -15.43 -2.85 -13.75
C LEU A 176 -15.70 -2.40 -12.31
N LEU A 177 -15.82 -1.09 -12.08
CA LEU A 177 -16.30 -0.54 -10.82
C LEU A 177 -17.75 -0.99 -10.66
N ILE A 178 -17.95 -2.25 -10.28
CA ILE A 178 -19.27 -2.78 -9.96
C ILE A 178 -19.56 -2.21 -8.56
N PRO A 179 -20.53 -1.29 -8.43
CA PRO A 179 -20.93 -0.83 -7.11
C PRO A 179 -21.34 -2.06 -6.29
N LYS A 180 -20.87 -2.13 -5.05
CA LYS A 180 -21.29 -3.17 -4.11
C LYS A 180 -22.77 -2.92 -3.82
N VAL A 181 -23.62 -3.85 -4.23
CA VAL A 181 -25.06 -3.74 -4.09
C VAL A 181 -25.52 -4.69 -3.00
N GLU A 182 -26.42 -4.21 -2.12
CA GLU A 182 -27.04 -5.03 -1.09
C GLU A 182 -28.33 -5.69 -1.59
N LEU A 183 -28.34 -7.02 -1.59
CA LEU A 183 -29.49 -7.84 -1.95
C LEU A 183 -30.09 -8.47 -0.69
N LEU A 184 -31.39 -8.27 -0.47
CA LEU A 184 -32.17 -8.99 0.50
C LEU A 184 -32.84 -10.21 -0.15
N LEU A 185 -32.42 -11.40 0.27
CA LEU A 185 -33.16 -12.63 -0.03
C LEU A 185 -34.38 -12.64 0.88
N ASN A 186 -35.58 -12.39 0.35
CA ASN A 186 -36.75 -12.19 1.19
C ASN A 186 -37.54 -13.48 1.43
N ARG A 187 -38.20 -14.01 0.40
CA ARG A 187 -39.08 -15.19 0.53
C ARG A 187 -39.16 -16.04 -0.72
N VAL A 188 -39.46 -17.33 -0.49
CA VAL A 188 -39.78 -18.32 -1.52
C VAL A 188 -41.20 -18.83 -1.26
N ASP A 189 -42.14 -18.27 -2.01
CA ASP A 189 -43.52 -18.71 -2.04
C ASP A 189 -43.66 -19.94 -2.93
N ALA A 190 -44.50 -20.89 -2.50
CA ALA A 190 -44.74 -22.10 -3.25
C ALA A 190 -46.24 -22.35 -3.30
N ILE A 191 -46.76 -22.45 -4.52
CA ILE A 191 -48.17 -22.72 -4.83
C ILE A 191 -48.24 -24.16 -5.30
N GLY A 192 -48.89 -24.99 -4.49
CA GLY A 192 -48.95 -26.43 -4.69
C GLY A 192 -48.14 -27.22 -3.65
N THR A 193 -48.42 -28.52 -3.56
CA THR A 193 -47.74 -29.45 -2.66
C THR A 193 -46.35 -29.84 -3.17
N GLU A 194 -46.22 -30.11 -4.46
CA GLU A 194 -44.96 -30.50 -5.10
C GLU A 194 -43.97 -29.32 -5.07
N ALA A 195 -44.44 -28.11 -5.40
CA ALA A 195 -43.63 -26.90 -5.35
C ALA A 195 -43.07 -26.59 -3.93
N ARG A 196 -43.79 -27.00 -2.87
CA ARG A 196 -43.37 -26.76 -1.49
C ARG A 196 -42.16 -27.61 -1.09
N GLU A 197 -42.01 -28.81 -1.66
CA GLU A 197 -40.87 -29.69 -1.41
C GLU A 197 -39.54 -29.07 -1.88
N TYR A 198 -39.58 -28.31 -2.97
CA TYR A 198 -38.40 -27.65 -3.53
C TYR A 198 -38.00 -26.36 -2.81
N ARG A 199 -38.82 -25.83 -1.89
CA ARG A 199 -38.54 -24.55 -1.22
C ARG A 199 -37.17 -24.54 -0.54
N ALA A 200 -36.86 -25.56 0.25
CA ALA A 200 -35.61 -25.63 0.99
C ALA A 200 -34.40 -25.75 0.04
N LEU A 201 -34.55 -26.55 -1.02
CA LEU A 201 -33.52 -26.75 -2.05
C LEU A 201 -33.23 -25.46 -2.82
N VAL A 202 -34.27 -24.72 -3.23
CA VAL A 202 -34.11 -23.42 -3.91
C VAL A 202 -33.37 -22.43 -3.02
N LYS A 203 -33.73 -22.33 -1.73
CA LYS A 203 -33.01 -21.47 -0.78
C LYS A 203 -31.54 -21.86 -0.64
N ALA A 204 -31.25 -23.16 -0.53
CA ALA A 204 -29.89 -23.66 -0.40
C ALA A 204 -29.03 -23.33 -1.63
N ILE A 205 -29.56 -23.53 -2.84
CA ILE A 205 -28.86 -23.21 -4.10
C ILE A 205 -28.55 -21.71 -4.18
N LEU A 206 -29.50 -20.84 -3.81
CA LEU A 206 -29.28 -19.39 -3.85
C LEU A 206 -28.21 -18.94 -2.86
N LEU A 207 -28.20 -19.51 -1.66
CA LEU A 207 -27.13 -19.24 -0.69
C LEU A 207 -25.78 -19.75 -1.19
N GLN A 208 -25.73 -20.92 -1.82
CA GLN A 208 -24.49 -21.45 -2.43
C GLN A 208 -23.98 -20.55 -3.55
N GLN A 209 -24.86 -20.08 -4.45
CA GLN A 209 -24.50 -19.17 -5.53
C GLN A 209 -23.92 -17.86 -5.00
N GLN A 210 -24.40 -17.36 -3.85
CA GLN A 210 -23.81 -16.17 -3.26
C GLN A 210 -22.36 -16.38 -2.80
N VAL A 211 -22.04 -17.56 -2.26
CA VAL A 211 -20.66 -17.87 -1.85
C VAL A 211 -19.72 -17.81 -3.06
N GLU A 212 -20.20 -18.15 -4.24
CA GLU A 212 -19.45 -18.13 -5.49
C GLU A 212 -19.38 -16.74 -6.15
N TYR A 213 -20.35 -15.86 -5.87
CA TYR A 213 -20.47 -14.55 -6.52
C TYR A 213 -20.18 -13.38 -5.54
N PRO A 214 -18.93 -12.87 -5.50
CA PRO A 214 -18.50 -11.90 -4.49
C PRO A 214 -18.95 -10.45 -4.75
N TYR A 215 -19.73 -10.20 -5.81
CA TYR A 215 -20.09 -8.84 -6.24
C TYR A 215 -21.43 -8.37 -5.67
N THR A 216 -22.11 -9.19 -4.89
CA THR A 216 -23.37 -8.87 -4.22
C THR A 216 -23.21 -9.14 -2.73
N ASP A 217 -23.65 -8.23 -1.87
CA ASP A 217 -23.76 -8.49 -0.44
C ASP A 217 -25.16 -9.00 -0.10
N ILE A 218 -25.27 -9.94 0.84
CA ILE A 218 -26.57 -10.34 1.37
C ILE A 218 -26.86 -9.55 2.63
N ALA A 219 -27.89 -8.69 2.56
CA ALA A 219 -28.35 -7.92 3.71
C ALA A 219 -28.77 -8.83 4.87
N ASN A 220 -29.34 -10.01 4.60
CA ASN A 220 -29.78 -10.97 5.62
C ASN A 220 -28.72 -11.23 6.73
N GLN A 221 -27.43 -11.17 6.41
CA GLN A 221 -26.35 -11.45 7.37
C GLN A 221 -26.30 -10.46 8.55
N ASP A 222 -26.88 -9.26 8.42
CA ASP A 222 -26.90 -8.29 9.52
C ASP A 222 -27.92 -8.63 10.61
N ALA A 223 -28.87 -9.52 10.32
CA ALA A 223 -29.89 -9.93 11.26
C ALA A 223 -29.46 -11.22 12.00
N PRO A 224 -29.50 -11.26 13.35
CA PRO A 224 -29.11 -12.46 14.13
C PRO A 224 -29.87 -13.72 13.75
N SER A 225 -31.13 -13.58 13.35
CA SER A 225 -31.98 -14.68 12.86
C SER A 225 -31.40 -15.39 11.63
N TYR A 226 -30.46 -14.78 10.89
CA TYR A 226 -29.79 -15.45 9.77
C TYR A 226 -29.04 -16.72 10.19
N PHE A 227 -28.44 -16.71 11.38
CA PHE A 227 -27.65 -17.80 11.91
C PHE A 227 -28.46 -18.77 12.78
N LEU A 228 -29.63 -18.32 13.26
CA LEU A 228 -30.44 -19.04 14.24
C LEU A 228 -31.68 -19.71 13.63
N ASP A 229 -32.29 -19.09 12.63
CA ASP A 229 -33.55 -19.58 12.08
C ASP A 229 -33.29 -20.74 11.11
N PRO A 230 -34.07 -21.84 11.21
CA PRO A 230 -33.97 -22.95 10.28
C PRO A 230 -34.47 -22.55 8.88
N ILE A 231 -33.74 -22.99 7.85
CA ILE A 231 -33.99 -22.60 6.46
C ILE A 231 -35.31 -23.15 5.88
N ASN A 232 -35.83 -24.25 6.44
CA ASN A 232 -36.93 -25.04 5.89
C ASN A 232 -38.32 -24.71 6.50
N GLU A 233 -38.38 -24.09 7.67
CA GLU A 233 -39.65 -23.94 8.40
C GLU A 233 -40.59 -22.88 7.81
N THR A 234 -40.03 -21.76 7.32
CA THR A 234 -40.84 -20.62 6.87
C THR A 234 -40.65 -20.33 5.38
N PRO A 235 -41.55 -19.57 4.73
CA PRO A 235 -41.32 -19.07 3.37
C PRO A 235 -40.14 -18.09 3.28
N TYR A 236 -39.86 -17.38 4.37
CA TYR A 236 -38.81 -16.36 4.43
C TYR A 236 -37.42 -16.99 4.52
N PHE A 237 -36.42 -16.30 3.99
CA PHE A 237 -35.03 -16.65 4.30
C PHE A 237 -34.71 -16.26 5.76
N PRO A 238 -33.78 -16.99 6.41
CA PRO A 238 -33.20 -16.54 7.68
C PRO A 238 -32.71 -15.09 7.54
N GLY A 239 -32.94 -14.26 8.56
CA GLY A 239 -32.52 -12.85 8.54
C GLY A 239 -33.41 -11.89 7.72
N ALA A 240 -34.40 -12.38 6.98
CA ALA A 240 -35.21 -11.51 6.10
C ALA A 240 -36.24 -10.66 6.85
N ARG A 241 -36.88 -11.23 7.88
CA ARG A 241 -38.07 -10.64 8.53
C ARG A 241 -37.81 -9.31 9.24
N ASN A 242 -36.59 -9.11 9.73
CA ASN A 242 -36.19 -7.95 10.53
C ASN A 242 -35.28 -6.99 9.76
N MET A 243 -35.09 -7.22 8.45
CA MET A 243 -34.23 -6.39 7.63
C MET A 243 -34.93 -5.08 7.23
N GLN A 244 -34.28 -3.95 7.48
CA GLN A 244 -34.82 -2.62 7.20
C GLN A 244 -34.13 -1.91 6.03
N THR A 245 -32.92 -2.35 5.65
CA THR A 245 -32.08 -1.68 4.66
C THR A 245 -31.57 -2.69 3.65
N SER A 246 -31.95 -2.51 2.38
CA SER A 246 -31.41 -3.26 1.24
C SER A 246 -31.70 -2.48 -0.04
N ASP A 247 -30.77 -2.48 -1.00
CA ASP A 247 -30.99 -1.82 -2.29
C ASP A 247 -32.01 -2.60 -3.15
N TYR A 248 -31.92 -3.93 -3.11
CA TYR A 248 -32.81 -4.81 -3.87
C TYR A 248 -33.40 -5.90 -2.99
N LEU A 249 -34.58 -6.36 -3.40
CA LEU A 249 -35.35 -7.39 -2.70
C LEU A 249 -35.72 -8.51 -3.67
N LEU A 250 -35.34 -9.74 -3.35
CA LEU A 250 -35.65 -10.92 -4.15
C LEU A 250 -36.81 -11.73 -3.53
N ASN A 251 -37.90 -11.85 -4.29
CA ASN A 251 -39.01 -12.76 -4.03
C ASN A 251 -39.06 -13.82 -5.13
N ILE A 252 -39.25 -15.08 -4.75
CA ILE A 252 -39.38 -16.19 -5.69
C ILE A 252 -40.72 -16.85 -5.47
N GLU A 253 -41.41 -17.15 -6.57
CA GLU A 253 -42.68 -17.86 -6.58
C GLU A 253 -42.50 -19.17 -7.37
N LEU A 254 -42.68 -20.29 -6.68
CA LEU A 254 -42.68 -21.63 -7.27
C LEU A 254 -44.11 -22.04 -7.57
N LYS A 255 -44.38 -22.43 -8.82
CA LYS A 255 -45.68 -22.92 -9.28
C LYS A 255 -45.52 -24.33 -9.81
N GLU A 256 -46.48 -25.18 -9.50
CA GLU A 256 -46.60 -26.47 -10.17
C GLU A 256 -46.84 -26.27 -11.67
N GLY A 257 -46.25 -27.15 -12.48
CA GLY A 257 -46.53 -27.19 -13.91
C GLY A 257 -47.99 -27.57 -14.13
N GLN A 258 -48.63 -26.99 -15.14
CA GLN A 258 -49.95 -27.46 -15.58
C GLN A 258 -49.85 -28.97 -15.89
N PRO A 259 -50.81 -29.80 -15.43
CA PRO A 259 -50.83 -31.19 -15.84
C PRO A 259 -50.87 -31.22 -17.37
N LYS A 260 -49.96 -31.97 -18.00
CA LYS A 260 -50.02 -32.21 -19.44
C LYS A 260 -51.36 -32.89 -19.70
N GLY A 261 -52.31 -32.14 -20.27
CA GLY A 261 -53.59 -32.69 -20.69
C GLY A 261 -53.36 -33.88 -21.60
N CYS A 262 -53.97 -35.01 -21.26
CA CYS A 262 -54.20 -36.11 -22.20
C CYS A 262 -55.31 -35.74 -23.16
#